data_AF-A0A6L9FNG6-F1
#
_entry.id   AF-A0A6L9FNG6-F1
#
_cell.length_a   1.000
_cell.length_b   1.000
_cell.length_c   1.000
_cell.angle_alpha   90.00
_cell.angle_beta   90.00
_cell.angle_gamma   90.00
#
_symmetry.space_group_name_H-M   'P 1'
#
loop_
_entity.id
_entity.type
_entity.pdbx_description
1 polymer ?
#
loop_
_entity_poly.entity_id
_entity_poly.type
_entity_poly.pdbx_seq_one_letter_code
_entity_poly.pdbx_strand_id
1 'polypeptide(L)'
;VNSHGIPPQQIICELTETAIAPDPTTIDIQMLRLKMMQFKLSIDDFGTGYSSIAKLHAIPFNELKIDKSFVFDCLTNAKSAAIVEQSIKMAKAMGIEVVAEGIETNDVEDFLLKAGCDSGQGYLYSKPGPLDEIASLIRTPVPNKERTE
;
A
#
# COMPACT_ATOMS: atom_id res chain seq x y z
N VAL A 1 2.83 20.69 7.91
CA VAL A 1 1.66 20.08 8.59
C VAL A 1 0.97 21.10 9.47
N ASN A 2 1.57 21.53 10.58
CA ASN A 2 0.96 22.51 11.50
C ASN A 2 0.63 23.87 10.85
N SER A 3 1.52 24.41 10.02
CA SER A 3 1.31 25.69 9.31
C SER A 3 0.14 25.68 8.32
N HIS A 4 -0.31 24.48 7.90
CA HIS A 4 -1.41 24.30 6.96
C HIS A 4 -2.67 23.72 7.63
N GLY A 5 -2.66 23.52 8.96
CA GLY A 5 -3.80 22.98 9.70
C GLY A 5 -4.19 21.55 9.33
N ILE A 6 -3.28 20.77 8.71
CA ILE A 6 -3.57 19.39 8.28
C ILE A 6 -3.39 18.46 9.49
N PRO A 7 -4.42 17.69 9.89
CA PRO A 7 -4.27 16.66 10.91
C PRO A 7 -3.25 15.59 10.50
N PRO A 8 -2.27 15.23 11.34
CA PRO A 8 -1.26 14.22 11.00
C PRO A 8 -1.82 12.87 10.54
N GLN A 9 -3.00 12.48 11.03
CA GLN A 9 -3.68 11.22 10.69
C GLN A 9 -4.11 11.14 9.22
N GLN A 10 -4.19 12.29 8.53
CA GLN A 10 -4.47 12.36 7.10
C GLN A 10 -3.22 12.17 6.24
N ILE A 11 -2.05 12.03 6.87
CA ILE A 11 -0.77 11.86 6.19
C ILE A 11 -0.24 10.46 6.51
N ILE A 12 0.00 9.69 5.45
CA ILE A 12 0.72 8.42 5.50
C ILE A 12 2.17 8.71 5.09
N CYS A 13 3.13 8.24 5.89
CA CYS A 13 4.54 8.23 5.52
C CYS A 13 4.91 6.83 5.02
N GLU A 14 5.32 6.76 3.76
CA GLU A 14 5.74 5.50 3.11
C GLU A 14 7.24 5.29 3.32
N LEU A 15 7.63 4.06 3.64
CA LEU A 15 9.02 3.66 3.79
C LEU A 15 9.30 2.43 2.93
N THR A 16 10.26 2.55 2.03
CA THR A 16 10.70 1.42 1.21
C THR A 16 11.31 0.33 2.09
N GLU A 17 11.15 -0.92 1.63
CA GLU A 17 11.72 -2.10 2.28
C GLU A 17 13.23 -1.97 2.57
N THR A 18 13.95 -1.35 1.63
CA THR A 18 15.40 -1.10 1.70
C THR A 18 15.77 -0.03 2.72
N ALA A 19 14.95 1.00 2.90
CA ALA A 19 15.22 2.06 3.88
C ALA A 19 15.25 1.49 5.30
N ILE A 20 14.44 0.48 5.59
CA ILE A 20 14.33 -0.16 6.91
C ILE A 20 15.47 -1.18 7.16
N ALA A 21 16.29 -1.51 6.14
CA ALA A 21 17.29 -2.58 6.20
C ALA A 21 18.55 -2.32 7.09
N PRO A 22 19.20 -1.15 7.08
CA PRO A 22 20.60 -1.04 7.51
C PRO A 22 20.87 -0.70 8.98
N ASP A 23 19.93 -0.11 9.74
CA ASP A 23 20.08 0.15 11.19
C ASP A 23 18.70 0.19 11.88
N PRO A 24 18.26 -0.90 12.55
CA PRO A 24 16.94 -0.98 13.16
C PRO A 24 16.72 0.10 14.22
N THR A 25 17.74 0.37 15.03
CA THR A 25 17.58 1.19 16.24
C THR A 25 17.21 2.65 15.94
N THR A 26 17.83 3.27 14.94
CA THR A 26 17.58 4.67 14.62
C THR A 26 16.24 4.85 13.90
N ILE A 27 15.91 3.95 12.98
CA ILE A 27 14.69 4.01 12.18
C ILE A 27 13.46 3.71 13.04
N ASP A 28 13.52 2.70 13.90
CA ASP A 28 12.43 2.34 14.81
C ASP A 28 12.06 3.52 15.71
N ILE A 29 13.06 4.24 16.25
CA ILE A 29 12.83 5.43 17.08
C ILE A 29 12.13 6.54 16.29
N GLN A 30 12.54 6.78 15.04
CA GLN A 30 11.90 7.79 14.20
C GLN A 30 10.46 7.42 13.84
N MET A 31 10.21 6.14 13.51
CA MET A 31 8.88 5.65 13.19
C MET A 31 7.95 5.75 14.40
N LEU A 32 8.42 5.34 15.57
CA LEU A 32 7.67 5.50 16.82
C LEU A 32 7.35 6.97 17.11
N ARG A 33 8.28 7.91 16.85
CA ARG A 33 8.00 9.35 16.99
C ARG A 33 6.92 9.83 16.04
N LEU A 34 6.96 9.42 14.77
CA LEU A 34 5.91 9.76 13.80
C LEU A 34 4.54 9.22 14.24
N LYS A 35 4.50 7.99 14.77
CA LYS A 35 3.28 7.40 15.34
C LYS A 35 2.78 8.14 16.58
N MET A 36 3.68 8.57 17.47
CA MET A 36 3.31 9.42 18.62
C MET A 36 2.74 10.77 18.19
N MET A 37 3.20 11.29 17.05
CA MET A 37 2.64 12.46 16.38
C MET A 37 1.36 12.16 15.58
N GLN A 38 0.87 10.92 15.63
CA GLN A 38 -0.35 10.43 14.98
C GLN A 38 -0.30 10.36 13.45
N PHE A 39 0.88 10.39 12.84
CA PHE A 39 1.03 10.02 11.43
C PHE A 39 0.70 8.54 11.24
N LYS A 40 0.16 8.21 10.06
CA LYS A 40 0.07 6.83 9.61
C LYS A 40 1.39 6.43 8.96
N LEU A 41 1.74 5.14 9.01
CA LEU A 41 2.93 4.60 8.38
C LEU A 41 2.55 3.50 7.38
N SER A 42 3.24 3.48 6.25
CA SER A 42 3.11 2.45 5.23
C SER A 42 4.47 1.84 4.92
N ILE A 43 4.50 0.53 4.65
CA ILE A 43 5.67 -0.13 4.09
C ILE A 43 5.50 -0.26 2.58
N ASP A 44 6.48 0.23 1.84
CA ASP A 44 6.48 0.31 0.38
C ASP A 44 7.37 -0.78 -0.25
N ASP A 45 7.07 -1.12 -1.50
CA ASP A 45 7.73 -2.18 -2.28
C ASP A 45 7.80 -3.55 -1.58
N PHE A 46 6.75 -3.94 -0.83
CA PHE A 46 6.80 -5.17 -0.03
C PHE A 46 6.90 -6.43 -0.90
N GLY A 47 7.85 -7.30 -0.53
CA GLY A 47 8.07 -8.61 -1.15
C GLY A 47 9.38 -8.70 -1.94
N THR A 48 10.13 -7.61 -2.04
CA THR A 48 11.37 -7.51 -2.82
C THR A 48 12.61 -8.02 -2.07
N GLY A 49 12.50 -8.32 -0.77
CA GLY A 49 13.44 -9.21 -0.05
C GLY A 49 14.35 -8.55 0.99
N TYR A 50 13.98 -7.38 1.52
CA TYR A 50 14.76 -6.60 2.49
C TYR A 50 14.12 -6.49 3.90
N SER A 51 12.82 -6.77 4.03
CA SER A 51 12.02 -6.69 5.25
C SER A 51 11.71 -8.08 5.75
N SER A 52 12.03 -8.29 7.02
CA SER A 52 11.57 -9.46 7.74
C SER A 52 10.19 -9.21 8.31
N ILE A 53 9.39 -10.27 8.41
CA ILE A 53 8.12 -10.28 9.19
C ILE A 53 8.34 -9.73 10.61
N ALA A 54 9.53 -9.92 11.17
CA ALA A 54 9.91 -9.36 12.47
C ALA A 54 9.87 -7.82 12.51
N LYS A 55 10.21 -7.14 11.40
CA LYS A 55 10.13 -5.67 11.30
C LYS A 55 8.70 -5.17 11.17
N LEU A 56 7.89 -5.87 10.37
CA LEU A 56 6.45 -5.63 10.31
C LEU A 56 5.78 -5.77 11.69
N HIS A 57 6.27 -6.68 12.52
CA HIS A 57 5.79 -6.83 13.90
C HIS A 57 6.30 -5.72 14.84
N ALA A 58 7.54 -5.24 14.66
CA ALA A 58 8.14 -4.24 15.55
C ALA A 58 7.60 -2.82 15.34
N ILE A 59 7.34 -2.46 14.08
CA ILE A 59 6.83 -1.13 13.72
C ILE A 59 5.32 -1.23 13.49
N PRO A 60 4.50 -0.40 14.14
CA PRO A 60 3.04 -0.46 14.02
C PRO A 60 2.58 0.21 12.71
N PHE A 61 2.87 -0.42 11.58
CA PHE A 61 2.40 0.00 10.26
C PHE A 61 0.88 0.00 10.20
N ASN A 62 0.33 0.94 9.42
CA ASN A 62 -1.09 1.05 9.11
C ASN A 62 -1.41 0.40 7.76
N GLU A 63 -0.44 0.43 6.85
CA GLU A 63 -0.62 0.04 5.46
C GLU A 63 0.60 -0.78 4.97
N LEU A 64 0.35 -1.72 4.07
CA LEU A 64 1.35 -2.49 3.34
C LEU A 64 1.05 -2.37 1.84
N LYS A 65 2.04 -1.90 1.08
CA LYS A 65 1.96 -1.77 -0.38
C LYS A 65 2.68 -2.93 -1.04
N ILE A 66 1.95 -3.71 -1.83
CA ILE A 66 2.50 -4.83 -2.59
C ILE A 66 3.14 -4.29 -3.86
N ASP A 67 4.42 -4.57 -4.05
CA ASP A 67 5.17 -4.08 -5.20
C ASP A 67 4.53 -4.49 -6.54
N LYS A 68 4.57 -3.55 -7.48
CA LYS A 68 3.98 -3.70 -8.81
C LYS A 68 4.53 -4.88 -9.61
N SER A 69 5.77 -5.32 -9.38
CA SER A 69 6.34 -6.45 -10.14
C SER A 69 5.59 -7.75 -9.86
N PHE A 70 5.09 -7.93 -8.63
CA PHE A 70 4.27 -9.10 -8.29
C PHE A 70 2.83 -8.96 -8.81
N VAL A 71 2.26 -7.76 -8.72
CA VAL A 71 0.89 -7.48 -9.18
C VAL A 71 0.78 -7.63 -10.70
N PHE A 72 1.77 -7.15 -11.45
CA PHE A 72 1.78 -7.23 -12.91
C PHE A 72 1.79 -8.68 -13.42
N ASP A 73 2.56 -9.56 -12.77
CA ASP A 73 2.72 -10.96 -13.19
C ASP A 73 1.74 -11.93 -12.49
N CYS A 74 0.82 -11.46 -11.64
CA CYS A 74 0.05 -12.35 -10.76
C CYS A 74 -0.89 -13.31 -11.50
N LEU A 75 -1.29 -13.01 -12.73
CA LEU A 75 -2.15 -13.89 -13.54
C LEU A 75 -1.37 -14.92 -14.36
N THR A 76 -0.08 -14.67 -14.63
CA THR A 76 0.74 -15.49 -15.52
C THR A 76 1.85 -16.24 -14.79
N ASN A 77 2.18 -15.84 -13.56
CA ASN A 77 3.22 -16.42 -12.73
C ASN A 77 2.66 -16.85 -11.37
N ALA A 78 2.58 -18.16 -11.15
CA ALA A 78 2.07 -18.74 -9.90
C ALA A 78 2.87 -18.33 -8.66
N LYS A 79 4.17 -17.99 -8.79
CA LYS A 79 4.97 -17.49 -7.67
C LYS A 79 4.56 -16.07 -7.31
N SER A 80 4.36 -15.20 -8.31
CA SER A 80 3.88 -13.83 -8.09
C SER A 80 2.48 -13.85 -7.47
N ALA A 81 1.58 -14.69 -8.00
CA ALA A 81 0.25 -14.91 -7.41
C ALA A 81 0.32 -15.29 -5.93
N ALA A 82 1.18 -16.27 -5.59
CA ALA A 82 1.37 -16.71 -4.22
C ALA A 82 1.91 -15.58 -3.31
N ILE A 83 2.87 -14.78 -3.79
CA ILE A 83 3.40 -13.64 -3.02
C ILE A 83 2.30 -12.61 -2.73
N VAL A 84 1.50 -12.25 -3.74
CA VAL A 84 0.36 -11.33 -3.57
C VAL A 84 -0.62 -11.86 -2.55
N GLU A 85 -1.09 -13.10 -2.71
CA GLU A 85 -2.07 -13.69 -1.79
C GLU A 85 -1.57 -13.80 -0.35
N GLN A 86 -0.31 -14.21 -0.16
CA GLN A 86 0.25 -14.36 1.19
C GLN A 86 0.50 -13.00 1.85
N SER A 87 0.90 -11.98 1.07
CA SER A 87 1.04 -10.61 1.56
C SER A 87 -0.30 -10.07 2.05
N ILE A 88 -1.38 -10.29 1.28
CA ILE A 88 -2.73 -9.91 1.68
C ILE A 88 -3.13 -10.63 2.97
N LYS A 89 -3.04 -11.97 3.01
CA LYS A 89 -3.41 -12.77 4.19
C LYS A 89 -2.64 -12.35 5.44
N MET A 90 -1.34 -12.10 5.32
CA MET A 90 -0.50 -11.66 6.43
C MET A 90 -0.92 -10.29 6.94
N ALA A 91 -1.07 -9.30 6.06
CA ALA A 91 -1.50 -7.96 6.46
C ALA A 91 -2.87 -7.97 7.15
N LYS A 92 -3.83 -8.75 6.63
CA LYS A 92 -5.13 -8.96 7.28
C LYS A 92 -5.01 -9.56 8.68
N ALA A 93 -4.17 -10.58 8.85
CA ALA A 93 -3.93 -11.19 10.15
C ALA A 93 -3.29 -10.21 11.16
N MET A 94 -2.54 -9.22 10.66
CA MET A 94 -1.91 -8.17 11.47
C MET A 94 -2.80 -6.92 11.67
N GLY A 95 -3.98 -6.88 11.04
CA GLY A 95 -4.87 -5.71 11.08
C GLY A 95 -4.33 -4.49 10.31
N ILE A 96 -3.56 -4.74 9.25
CA ILE A 96 -2.92 -3.74 8.38
C ILE A 96 -3.71 -3.66 7.06
N GLU A 97 -3.94 -2.45 6.55
CA GLU A 97 -4.58 -2.21 5.25
C GLU A 97 -3.63 -2.59 4.11
N VAL A 98 -4.15 -3.15 3.02
CA VAL A 98 -3.33 -3.56 1.87
C VAL A 98 -3.61 -2.72 0.64
N VAL A 99 -2.55 -2.20 0.02
CA VAL A 99 -2.61 -1.52 -1.28
C VAL A 99 -1.84 -2.34 -2.30
N ALA A 100 -2.48 -2.70 -3.41
CA ALA A 100 -1.77 -3.30 -4.54
C ALA A 100 -1.35 -2.24 -5.56
N GLU A 101 -0.07 -2.25 -5.97
CA GLU A 101 0.46 -1.29 -6.93
C GLU A 101 0.49 -1.81 -8.37
N GLY A 102 0.36 -0.90 -9.35
CA GLY A 102 0.54 -1.25 -10.75
C GLY A 102 -0.64 -2.01 -11.37
N ILE A 103 -1.87 -1.77 -10.91
CA ILE A 103 -3.06 -2.37 -11.52
C ILE A 103 -3.35 -1.71 -12.87
N GLU A 104 -3.27 -2.50 -13.95
CA GLU A 104 -3.47 -2.00 -15.32
C GLU A 104 -4.68 -2.63 -16.05
N THR A 105 -5.21 -3.76 -15.57
CA THR A 105 -6.32 -4.47 -16.22
C THR A 105 -7.41 -4.86 -15.22
N ASN A 106 -8.66 -4.96 -15.69
CA ASN A 106 -9.77 -5.43 -14.84
C ASN A 106 -9.55 -6.87 -14.35
N ASP A 107 -8.88 -7.73 -15.11
CA ASP A 107 -8.60 -9.11 -14.68
C ASP A 107 -7.67 -9.14 -13.44
N VAL A 108 -6.68 -8.23 -13.38
CA VAL A 108 -5.80 -8.08 -12.20
C VAL A 108 -6.57 -7.50 -11.02
N GLU A 109 -7.42 -6.50 -11.25
CA GLU A 109 -8.31 -5.94 -10.23
C GLU A 109 -9.22 -7.02 -9.63
N ASP A 110 -9.88 -7.82 -10.47
CA ASP A 110 -10.78 -8.91 -10.04
C ASP A 110 -10.04 -9.98 -9.23
N PHE A 111 -8.81 -10.33 -9.63
CA PHE A 111 -7.97 -11.23 -8.85
C PHE A 111 -7.67 -10.67 -7.45
N LEU A 112 -7.28 -9.40 -7.36
CA LEU A 112 -6.96 -8.72 -6.10
C LEU A 112 -8.18 -8.59 -5.19
N LEU A 113 -9.34 -8.26 -5.75
CA LEU A 113 -10.61 -8.19 -5.02
C LEU A 113 -10.98 -9.56 -4.44
N LYS A 114 -10.91 -10.62 -5.23
CA LYS A 114 -11.15 -12.00 -4.77
C LYS A 114 -10.15 -12.45 -3.69
N ALA A 115 -8.90 -12.00 -3.80
CA ALA A 115 -7.88 -12.26 -2.79
C ALA A 115 -8.09 -11.46 -1.49
N GLY A 116 -8.98 -10.46 -1.48
CA GLY A 116 -9.33 -9.65 -0.32
C GLY A 116 -8.44 -8.41 -0.12
N CYS A 117 -7.83 -7.89 -1.19
CA CYS A 117 -7.09 -6.63 -1.16
C CYS A 117 -8.03 -5.44 -0.82
N ASP A 118 -7.57 -4.48 -0.02
CA ASP A 118 -8.42 -3.35 0.42
C ASP A 118 -8.55 -2.27 -0.64
N SER A 119 -7.44 -1.97 -1.31
CA SER A 119 -7.35 -0.88 -2.27
C SER A 119 -6.22 -1.11 -3.26
N GLY A 120 -6.17 -0.32 -4.31
CA GLY A 120 -5.09 -0.42 -5.28
C GLY A 120 -4.85 0.86 -6.04
N GLN A 121 -3.68 0.94 -6.64
CA GLN A 121 -3.24 2.04 -7.48
C GLN A 121 -2.70 1.52 -8.80
N GLY A 122 -2.89 2.27 -9.88
CA GLY A 122 -2.39 1.89 -11.19
C GLY A 122 -3.12 2.56 -12.33
N TYR A 123 -2.62 2.34 -13.55
CA TYR A 123 -3.09 3.01 -14.76
C TYR A 123 -4.51 2.59 -15.17
N LEU A 124 -5.04 1.50 -14.62
CA LEU A 124 -6.46 1.16 -14.77
C LEU A 124 -7.36 2.30 -14.26
N TYR A 125 -6.96 2.95 -13.16
CA TYR A 125 -7.75 4.02 -12.53
C TYR A 125 -7.37 5.39 -13.07
N SER A 126 -6.08 5.72 -13.03
CA SER A 126 -5.55 6.99 -13.55
C SER A 126 -4.03 6.94 -13.64
N LYS A 127 -3.46 7.77 -14.52
CA LYS A 127 -2.02 8.04 -14.54
C LYS A 127 -1.69 9.16 -13.54
N PRO A 128 -0.47 9.18 -12.96
CA PRO A 128 0.05 10.35 -12.27
C PRO A 128 -0.02 11.57 -13.19
N GLY A 129 -0.45 12.71 -12.67
CA GLY A 129 -0.67 13.91 -13.46
C GLY A 129 -0.57 15.20 -12.64
N PRO A 130 -0.62 16.36 -13.29
CA PRO A 130 -0.63 17.66 -12.61
C PRO A 130 -1.88 17.82 -11.72
N LEU A 131 -1.77 18.70 -10.71
CA LEU A 131 -2.82 18.92 -9.72
C LEU A 131 -4.19 19.20 -10.33
N ASP A 132 -4.26 20.00 -11.40
CA ASP A 132 -5.52 20.38 -12.03
C ASP A 132 -6.24 19.17 -12.67
N GLU A 133 -5.48 18.24 -13.26
CA GLU A 133 -6.02 17.00 -13.82
C GLU A 133 -6.54 16.08 -12.71
N ILE A 134 -5.75 15.88 -11.64
CA ILE A 134 -6.14 15.07 -10.49
C ILE A 134 -7.38 15.68 -9.79
N ALA A 135 -7.40 17.00 -9.59
CA ALA A 135 -8.51 17.69 -8.95
C ALA A 135 -9.81 17.55 -9.73
N SER A 136 -9.74 17.51 -11.06
CA SER A 136 -10.89 17.25 -11.93
C SER A 136 -11.44 15.83 -11.76
N LEU A 137 -10.55 14.83 -11.67
CA LEU A 137 -10.91 13.42 -11.47
C LEU A 137 -11.63 13.22 -10.13
N ILE A 138 -11.11 13.78 -9.03
CA ILE A 138 -11.68 13.61 -7.68
C ILE A 138 -13.07 14.26 -7.55
N ARG A 139 -13.33 15.34 -8.29
CA ARG A 139 -14.63 16.04 -8.27
C ARG A 139 -15.71 15.29 -9.07
N THR A 140 -15.32 14.33 -9.90
CA THR A 140 -16.25 13.55 -10.70
C THR A 140 -16.60 12.27 -9.93
N PRO A 141 -17.89 12.03 -9.60
CA PRO A 141 -18.28 10.79 -8.92
C PRO A 141 -17.88 9.58 -9.76
N VAL A 142 -17.14 8.64 -9.18
CA VAL A 142 -16.87 7.37 -9.84
C VAL A 142 -18.20 6.60 -9.90
N PRO A 143 -18.67 6.17 -11.09
CA PRO A 143 -19.87 5.35 -11.18
C PRO A 143 -19.64 4.07 -10.36
N ASN A 144 -20.57 3.75 -9.46
CA ASN A 144 -20.51 2.53 -8.66
C ASN A 144 -20.41 1.34 -9.61
N LYS A 145 -19.26 0.64 -9.64
CA LYS A 145 -19.22 -0.75 -10.13
C LYS A 145 -20.09 -1.51 -9.14
N GLU A 146 -21.25 -2.01 -9.58
CA GLU A 146 -22.08 -2.90 -8.77
C GLU A 146 -21.20 -4.05 -8.30
N ARG A 147 -20.91 -4.10 -6.99
CA ARG A 147 -20.20 -5.21 -6.37
C ARG A 147 -21.17 -6.39 -6.40
N THR A 148 -21.10 -7.22 -7.42
CA THR A 148 -21.78 -8.51 -7.42
C THR A 148 -21.18 -9.37 -6.32
N GLU A 149 -22.04 -9.76 -5.38
CA GLU A 149 -21.79 -10.59 -4.20
C GLU A 149 -21.08 -11.92 -4.51
#